data_AF-A0AA42QE77-F1
#
_entry.id   AF-A0AA42QE77-F1
#
_cell.length_a   1.000
_cell.length_b   1.000
_cell.length_c   1.000
_cell.angle_alpha   90.00
_cell.angle_beta   90.00
_cell.angle_gamma   90.00
#
_symmetry.space_group_name_H-M   'P 1'
#
loop_
_entity.id
_entity.type
_entity.pdbx_description
1 polymer ?
#
loop_
_entity_poly.entity_id
_entity_poly.type
_entity_poly.pdbx_seq_one_letter_code
_entity_poly.pdbx_strand_id
1 'polypeptide(L)'
;MGWRQGLRQRARQGIPALLEVDALLQAHGVLAALPGARIAPGLVRFQLAAVTCEGLQGQGLGWLQGARQGRGAMAGRVPRYRPWKAGAEALAEIGIGGLPDDWPAHAAVYGCSSIDRRHWLLLLPERAQLWLGWSG
;
A
#
# COMPACT_ATOMS: atom_id res chain seq x y z
N MET A 1 -2.75 4.62 26.71
CA MET A 1 -3.38 4.63 25.37
C MET A 1 -2.40 4.01 24.38
N GLY A 2 -2.83 2.95 23.69
CA GLY A 2 -1.92 1.97 23.09
C GLY A 2 -1.25 2.42 21.80
N TRP A 3 0.05 2.17 21.68
CA TRP A 3 0.86 2.33 20.48
C TRP A 3 0.18 1.83 19.18
N ARG A 4 -0.66 0.79 19.27
CA ARG A 4 -1.50 0.28 18.17
C ARG A 4 -2.46 1.33 17.59
N GLN A 5 -3.08 2.16 18.43
CA GLN A 5 -3.97 3.23 17.97
C GLN A 5 -3.19 4.35 17.27
N GLY A 6 -2.04 4.75 17.82
CA GLY A 6 -1.17 5.74 17.20
C GLY A 6 -0.61 5.26 15.85
N LEU A 7 -0.20 3.99 15.77
CA LEU A 7 0.27 3.36 14.53
C LEU A 7 -0.86 3.23 13.50
N ARG A 8 -2.06 2.81 13.93
CA ARG A 8 -3.25 2.75 13.06
C ARG A 8 -3.62 4.12 12.53
N GLN A 9 -3.53 5.18 13.34
CA GLN A 9 -3.83 6.55 12.92
C GLN A 9 -2.78 7.08 11.95
N ARG A 10 -1.48 6.86 12.22
CA ARG A 10 -0.39 7.21 11.29
C ARG A 10 -0.50 6.45 9.97
N ALA A 11 -0.81 5.16 10.03
CA ALA A 11 -0.95 4.35 8.83
C ALA A 11 -2.21 4.73 8.02
N ARG A 12 -3.33 5.05 8.68
CA ARG A 12 -4.52 5.64 8.03
C ARG A 12 -4.24 7.02 7.40
N GLN A 13 -3.25 7.75 7.88
CA GLN A 13 -2.80 9.00 7.24
C GLN A 13 -1.94 8.72 6.01
N GLY A 14 -1.27 7.57 5.93
CA GLY A 14 -0.50 7.14 4.76
C GLY A 14 -1.35 6.58 3.61
N ILE A 15 -2.60 6.18 3.85
CA ILE A 15 -3.44 5.57 2.81
C ILE A 15 -4.28 6.66 2.11
N PRO A 16 -4.34 6.72 0.77
CA PRO A 16 -5.27 7.59 0.04
C PRO A 16 -6.72 7.45 0.54
N ALA A 17 -7.48 8.55 0.66
CA ALA A 17 -8.85 8.52 1.21
C ALA A 17 -9.86 7.73 0.37
N LEU A 18 -9.65 7.60 -0.95
CA LEU A 18 -10.51 6.75 -1.78
C LEU A 18 -10.12 5.26 -1.72
N LEU A 19 -9.00 4.92 -1.06
CA LEU A 19 -8.69 3.53 -0.74
C LEU A 19 -9.35 3.18 0.59
N GLU A 20 -10.49 2.50 0.50
CA GLU A 20 -11.17 1.99 1.67
C GLU A 20 -10.50 0.71 2.18
N VAL A 21 -10.20 0.71 3.47
CA VAL A 21 -9.66 -0.43 4.21
C VAL A 21 -10.61 -0.81 5.33
N ASP A 22 -10.92 -2.10 5.40
CA ASP A 22 -11.88 -2.66 6.34
C ASP A 22 -11.24 -2.83 7.73
N ALA A 23 -10.08 -3.50 7.76
CA ALA A 23 -9.41 -3.85 9.00
C ALA A 23 -7.89 -3.67 8.94
N LEU A 24 -7.29 -3.43 10.10
CA LEU A 24 -5.85 -3.54 10.29
C LEU A 24 -5.52 -4.99 10.60
N LEU A 25 -4.87 -5.69 9.66
CA LEU A 25 -4.52 -7.12 9.80
C LEU A 25 -3.24 -7.33 10.59
N GLN A 26 -2.25 -6.45 10.42
CA GLN A 26 -0.95 -6.60 11.09
C GLN A 26 -0.24 -5.25 11.17
N ALA A 27 0.43 -4.99 12.30
CA ALA A 27 1.25 -3.79 12.47
C ALA A 27 2.48 -4.15 13.31
N HIS A 28 3.64 -4.29 12.68
CA HIS A 28 4.89 -4.65 13.35
C HIS A 28 6.02 -3.68 13.01
N GLY A 29 6.83 -3.34 14.02
CA GLY A 29 7.99 -2.45 13.86
C GLY A 29 9.15 -3.08 13.07
N VAL A 30 9.22 -4.40 13.07
CA VAL A 30 10.15 -5.22 12.30
C VAL A 30 9.41 -6.54 12.07
N LEU A 31 9.16 -6.99 10.84
CA LEU A 31 8.95 -8.42 10.51
C LEU A 31 8.64 -8.71 9.03
N ALA A 32 9.39 -9.69 8.52
CA ALA A 32 9.08 -10.84 7.64
C ALA A 32 7.66 -11.07 7.06
N ALA A 33 6.87 -10.05 6.76
CA ALA A 33 5.44 -10.24 6.47
C ALA A 33 5.09 -10.31 4.97
N LEU A 34 5.93 -9.78 4.07
CA LEU A 34 5.82 -10.07 2.63
C LEU A 34 6.64 -11.34 2.33
N PRO A 35 6.04 -12.42 1.81
CA PRO A 35 6.79 -13.62 1.43
C PRO A 35 7.95 -13.24 0.49
N GLY A 36 9.19 -13.58 0.89
CA GLY A 36 10.40 -13.26 0.14
C GLY A 36 11.03 -11.89 0.44
N ALA A 37 10.26 -10.90 0.93
CA ALA A 37 10.79 -9.56 1.17
C ALA A 37 11.92 -9.56 2.20
N ARG A 38 13.05 -8.94 1.84
CA ARG A 38 14.11 -8.60 2.79
C ARG A 38 13.58 -7.54 3.74
N ILE A 39 13.86 -7.72 5.03
CA ILE A 39 13.33 -6.94 6.15
C ILE A 39 13.37 -5.43 5.84
N ALA A 40 12.19 -4.80 5.78
CA ALA A 40 12.05 -3.35 5.79
C ALA A 40 11.52 -2.91 7.16
N PRO A 41 12.10 -1.88 7.81
CA PRO A 41 11.53 -1.33 9.03
C PRO A 41 10.11 -0.81 8.75
N GLY A 42 9.20 -0.92 9.72
CA GLY A 42 7.90 -0.25 9.64
C GLY A 42 6.95 -0.72 8.54
N LEU A 43 6.30 -1.87 8.76
CA LEU A 43 5.37 -2.47 7.81
C LEU A 43 3.99 -2.69 8.47
N VAL A 44 2.95 -2.28 7.75
CA VAL A 44 1.56 -2.41 8.19
C VAL A 44 0.73 -3.03 7.08
N ARG A 45 -0.06 -4.04 7.44
CA ARG A 45 -0.97 -4.74 6.54
C ARG A 45 -2.41 -4.44 6.88
N PHE A 46 -3.17 -4.08 5.87
CA PHE A 46 -4.60 -3.81 5.93
C PHE A 46 -5.36 -4.79 5.07
N GLN A 47 -6.59 -5.06 5.48
CA GLN A 47 -7.61 -5.67 4.65
C GLN A 47 -8.27 -4.57 3.82
N LEU A 48 -8.36 -4.78 2.52
CA LEU A 48 -9.11 -3.93 1.63
C LEU A 48 -10.62 -4.10 1.87
N ALA A 49 -11.37 -3.01 1.79
CA ALA A 49 -12.82 -3.09 1.72
C ALA A 49 -13.25 -3.73 0.40
N ALA A 50 -14.42 -4.40 0.40
CA ALA A 50 -14.97 -5.05 -0.78
C ALA A 50 -15.09 -4.08 -1.98
N VAL A 51 -15.52 -2.84 -1.72
CA VAL A 51 -15.68 -1.79 -2.73
C VAL A 51 -14.36 -1.45 -3.45
N THR A 52 -13.24 -1.50 -2.71
CA THR A 52 -11.90 -1.27 -3.26
C THR A 52 -11.49 -2.45 -4.14
N CYS A 53 -11.76 -3.68 -3.70
CA CYS A 53 -11.47 -4.89 -4.47
C CYS A 53 -12.27 -4.93 -5.78
N GLU A 54 -13.56 -4.62 -5.72
CA GLU A 54 -14.45 -4.58 -6.90
C GLU A 54 -13.99 -3.51 -7.90
N GLY A 55 -13.66 -2.30 -7.43
CA GLY A 55 -13.12 -1.24 -8.26
C GLY A 55 -11.80 -1.64 -8.96
N LEU A 56 -10.91 -2.30 -8.23
CA LEU A 56 -9.66 -2.83 -8.77
C LEU A 56 -9.86 -3.97 -9.77
N GLN A 57 -10.84 -4.84 -9.56
CA GLN A 57 -11.14 -5.94 -10.47
C GLN A 57 -11.80 -5.44 -11.76
N GLY A 58 -12.67 -4.42 -11.69
CA GLY A 58 -13.39 -3.90 -12.84
C GLY A 58 -12.57 -2.93 -13.70
N GLN A 59 -11.73 -2.08 -13.09
CA GLN A 59 -11.07 -0.96 -13.76
C GLN A 59 -9.54 -0.92 -13.55
N GLY A 60 -8.99 -1.79 -12.70
CA GLY A 60 -7.55 -1.94 -12.48
C GLY A 60 -6.86 -0.62 -12.14
N LEU A 61 -5.79 -0.32 -12.89
CA LEU A 61 -5.00 0.90 -12.70
C LEU A 61 -5.83 2.18 -12.89
N GLY A 62 -6.85 2.16 -13.76
CA GLY A 62 -7.74 3.31 -13.99
C GLY A 62 -8.49 3.73 -12.73
N TRP A 63 -8.95 2.75 -11.95
CA TRP A 63 -9.61 3.00 -10.66
C TRP A 63 -8.64 3.69 -9.67
N LEU A 64 -7.40 3.21 -9.62
CA LEU A 64 -6.36 3.75 -8.73
C LEU A 64 -5.93 5.17 -9.07
N GLN A 65 -5.95 5.54 -10.35
CA GLN A 65 -5.70 6.92 -10.78
C GLN A 65 -6.77 7.88 -10.24
N GLY A 66 -8.02 7.44 -10.21
CA GLY A 66 -9.12 8.13 -9.52
C GLY A 66 -8.90 8.16 -8.00
N ALA A 67 -8.54 7.01 -7.40
CA ALA A 67 -8.35 6.88 -5.97
C ALA A 67 -7.23 7.78 -5.41
N ARG A 68 -6.18 8.05 -6.20
CA ARG A 68 -5.09 8.96 -5.83
C ARG A 68 -5.55 10.42 -5.63
N GLN A 69 -6.66 10.82 -6.25
CA GLN A 69 -7.21 12.18 -6.12
C GLN A 69 -7.95 12.38 -4.78
N GLY A 70 -8.31 11.27 -4.13
CA GLY A 70 -8.96 11.26 -2.84
C GLY A 70 -7.99 11.47 -1.71
N ARG A 71 -7.74 12.72 -1.36
CA ARG A 71 -7.57 13.31 -0.01
C ARG A 71 -7.05 14.70 -0.31
N GLY A 72 -7.92 15.56 -0.87
CA GLY A 72 -7.56 16.90 -1.30
C GLY A 72 -6.76 17.59 -0.21
N ALA A 73 -5.46 17.85 -0.48
CA ALA A 73 -4.55 18.67 0.31
C ALA A 73 -4.84 18.77 1.82
N MET A 74 -5.12 17.66 2.53
CA MET A 74 -5.31 17.73 3.98
C MET A 74 -3.94 17.87 4.65
N ALA A 75 -3.56 19.14 4.82
CA ALA A 75 -2.69 19.65 5.88
C ALA A 75 -1.39 18.86 6.11
N GLY A 76 -0.49 18.85 5.12
CA GLY A 76 0.96 18.70 5.32
C GLY A 76 1.50 17.40 5.97
N ARG A 77 0.65 16.45 6.39
CA ARG A 77 1.05 15.24 7.11
C ARG A 77 0.81 13.93 6.36
N VAL A 78 0.14 14.00 5.20
CA VAL A 78 -0.12 12.83 4.33
C VAL A 78 0.98 12.76 3.26
N PRO A 79 1.63 11.60 3.03
CA PRO A 79 2.62 11.46 1.97
C PRO A 79 1.96 11.75 0.61
N ARG A 80 2.59 12.63 -0.18
CA ARG A 80 2.19 12.79 -1.59
C ARG A 80 2.71 11.58 -2.36
N TYR A 81 1.81 10.78 -2.93
CA TYR A 81 2.18 9.58 -3.69
C TYR A 81 2.41 9.89 -5.19
N ARG A 82 3.42 9.24 -5.74
CA ARG A 82 3.64 9.13 -7.18
C ARG A 82 2.48 8.38 -7.85
N PRO A 83 2.37 8.43 -9.19
CA PRO A 83 1.34 7.66 -9.87
C PRO A 83 1.44 6.18 -9.52
N TRP A 84 0.28 5.52 -9.45
CA TRP A 84 0.23 4.07 -9.34
C TRP A 84 0.85 3.43 -10.58
N LYS A 85 1.50 2.30 -10.36
CA LYS A 85 1.98 1.39 -11.40
C LYS A 85 1.39 0.00 -11.17
N ALA A 86 1.47 -0.84 -12.19
CA ALA A 86 1.02 -2.22 -12.15
C ALA A 86 2.18 -3.18 -12.42
N GLY A 87 2.05 -4.42 -11.94
CA GLY A 87 2.95 -5.52 -12.22
C GLY A 87 4.41 -5.27 -11.86
N ALA A 88 5.34 -5.61 -12.74
CA ALA A 88 6.78 -5.49 -12.48
C ALA A 88 7.20 -4.04 -12.19
N GLU A 89 6.57 -3.07 -12.85
CA GLU A 89 6.85 -1.66 -12.58
C GLU A 89 6.39 -1.22 -11.18
N ALA A 90 5.32 -1.82 -10.66
CA ALA A 90 4.87 -1.60 -9.28
C ALA A 90 5.92 -2.11 -8.28
N LEU A 91 6.45 -3.32 -8.51
CA LEU A 91 7.48 -3.91 -7.67
C LEU A 91 8.78 -3.11 -7.71
N ALA A 92 9.17 -2.63 -8.90
CA ALA A 92 10.32 -1.74 -9.05
C ALA A 92 10.12 -0.39 -8.36
N GLU A 93 8.91 0.17 -8.39
CA GLU A 93 8.58 1.45 -7.77
C GLU A 93 8.64 1.40 -6.23
N ILE A 94 8.20 0.30 -5.61
CA ILE A 94 8.29 0.13 -4.16
C ILE A 94 9.71 -0.20 -3.70
N GLY A 95 10.55 -0.76 -4.58
CA GLY A 95 11.98 -0.97 -4.35
C GLY A 95 12.30 -1.94 -3.20
N ILE A 96 11.37 -2.83 -2.84
CA ILE A 96 11.60 -3.84 -1.80
C ILE A 96 12.33 -5.03 -2.43
N GLY A 97 13.55 -5.30 -1.96
CA GLY A 97 14.29 -6.47 -2.38
C GLY A 97 13.67 -7.77 -1.88
N GLY A 98 13.75 -8.84 -2.67
CA GLY A 98 13.33 -10.19 -2.30
C GLY A 98 11.88 -10.54 -2.63
N LEU A 99 11.09 -9.59 -3.14
CA LEU A 99 9.81 -9.95 -3.74
C LEU A 99 10.04 -10.82 -4.99
N PRO A 100 9.22 -11.87 -5.22
CA PRO A 100 9.33 -12.66 -6.43
C PRO A 100 9.07 -11.80 -7.67
N ASP A 101 10.01 -11.82 -8.62
CA ASP A 101 9.92 -11.02 -9.86
C ASP A 101 8.80 -11.53 -10.79
N ASP A 102 8.40 -12.79 -10.64
CA ASP A 102 7.34 -13.46 -11.40
C ASP A 102 5.95 -13.26 -10.80
N TRP A 103 5.82 -12.63 -9.63
CA TRP A 103 4.52 -12.40 -9.00
C TRP A 103 3.50 -11.70 -9.92
N PRO A 104 3.87 -10.67 -10.71
CA PRO A 104 2.97 -10.04 -11.67
C PRO A 104 2.40 -11.00 -12.73
N ALA A 105 3.07 -12.12 -13.01
CA ALA A 105 2.58 -13.14 -13.95
C ALA A 105 1.47 -14.02 -13.34
N HIS A 106 1.35 -14.03 -12.01
CA HIS A 106 0.44 -14.91 -11.28
C HIS A 106 -0.67 -14.18 -10.54
N ALA A 107 -0.52 -12.88 -10.28
CA ALA A 107 -1.52 -12.06 -9.61
C ALA A 107 -1.43 -10.60 -10.04
N ALA A 108 -2.57 -9.91 -10.05
CA ALA A 108 -2.58 -8.46 -10.20
C ALA A 108 -1.88 -7.80 -9.01
N VAL A 109 -0.89 -6.97 -9.29
CA VAL A 109 -0.13 -6.22 -8.29
C VAL A 109 -0.13 -4.75 -8.67
N TYR A 110 -0.41 -3.87 -7.70
CA TYR A 110 -0.30 -2.41 -7.90
C TYR A 110 0.52 -1.78 -6.81
N GLY A 111 1.27 -0.74 -7.15
CA GLY A 111 2.16 -0.11 -6.19
C GLY A 111 2.45 1.35 -6.52
N CYS A 112 2.76 2.12 -5.48
CA CYS A 112 3.28 3.47 -5.61
C CYS A 112 4.18 3.81 -4.42
N SER A 113 5.09 4.75 -4.62
CA SER A 113 5.91 5.33 -3.56
C SER A 113 5.53 6.79 -3.33
N SER A 114 5.83 7.32 -2.15
CA SER A 114 5.75 8.74 -1.89
C SER A 114 6.78 9.51 -2.72
N ILE A 115 6.58 10.81 -2.93
CA ILE A 115 7.51 11.65 -3.71
C ILE A 115 8.93 11.58 -3.12
N ASP A 116 9.03 11.61 -1.78
CA ASP A 116 10.28 11.49 -1.02
C ASP A 116 10.81 10.04 -0.91
N ARG A 117 10.09 9.06 -1.47
CA ARG A 117 10.39 7.62 -1.44
C ARG A 117 10.55 7.04 -0.03
N ARG A 118 10.04 7.73 0.99
CA ARG A 118 10.06 7.26 2.38
C ARG A 118 8.89 6.35 2.71
N HIS A 119 7.82 6.37 1.93
CA HIS A 119 6.65 5.52 2.12
C HIS A 119 6.32 4.83 0.80
N TRP A 120 5.75 3.64 0.88
CA TRP A 120 5.25 2.92 -0.28
C TRP A 120 3.98 2.17 0.07
N LEU A 121 3.16 1.97 -0.96
CA LEU A 121 1.92 1.20 -0.90
C LEU A 121 2.01 0.05 -1.91
N LEU A 122 1.57 -1.13 -1.50
CA LEU A 122 1.46 -2.31 -2.35
C LEU A 122 0.07 -2.93 -2.17
N LEU A 123 -0.67 -3.06 -3.27
CA LEU A 123 -2.00 -3.63 -3.33
C LEU A 123 -1.97 -5.00 -3.98
N LEU A 124 -2.63 -5.94 -3.32
CA LEU A 124 -2.84 -7.32 -3.76
C LEU A 124 -4.36 -7.60 -3.71
N PRO A 125 -5.13 -7.20 -4.74
CA PRO A 125 -6.60 -7.28 -4.75
C PRO A 125 -7.12 -8.69 -4.58
N GLU A 126 -6.49 -9.69 -5.22
CA GLU A 126 -6.88 -11.11 -5.10
C GLU A 126 -6.77 -11.64 -3.67
N ARG A 127 -5.92 -11.01 -2.85
CA ARG A 127 -5.76 -11.33 -1.43
C ARG A 127 -6.48 -10.35 -0.52
N ALA A 128 -7.23 -9.40 -1.08
CA ALA A 128 -7.86 -8.27 -0.39
C ALA A 128 -6.88 -7.55 0.55
N GLN A 129 -5.64 -7.33 0.11
CA GLN A 129 -4.56 -6.81 0.97
C GLN A 129 -4.00 -5.49 0.47
N LEU A 130 -3.79 -4.58 1.41
CA LEU A 130 -2.98 -3.38 1.25
C LEU A 130 -1.82 -3.40 2.23
N TRP A 131 -0.62 -3.18 1.72
CA TRP A 131 0.59 -3.03 2.50
C TRP A 131 1.05 -1.59 2.45
N LEU A 132 1.33 -1.02 3.62
CA LEU A 132 1.99 0.28 3.78
C LEU A 132 3.32 0.03 4.47
N GLY A 133 4.41 0.42 3.82
CA GLY A 133 5.73 0.42 4.44
C GLY A 133 6.38 1.80 4.40
N TRP A 134 7.39 1.98 5.26
CA TRP A 134 8.21 3.18 5.25
C TRP A 134 9.69 2.89 5.51
N SER A 135 10.58 3.61 4.83
CA SER A 135 12.00 3.62 5.11
C SER A 135 12.32 4.75 6.11
N GLY A 136 13.16 4.43 7.10
CA GLY A 136 13.71 5.39 8.07
C GLY A 136 14.83 6.23 7.48
#